data_AF-A0A1R1F351-F1
#
_entry.id   AF-A0A1R1F351-F1
#
_cell.length_a   1.000
_cell.length_b   1.000
_cell.length_c   1.000
_cell.angle_alpha   90.00
_cell.angle_beta   90.00
_cell.angle_gamma   90.00
#
_symmetry.space_group_name_H-M   'P 1'
#
loop_
_entity.id
_entity.type
_entity.pdbx_description
1 polymer ?
#
loop_
_entity_poly.entity_id
_entity_poly.type
_entity_poly.pdbx_seq_one_letter_code
_entity_poly.pdbx_strand_id
1 'polypeptide(L)'
;MPSLDKDAEKRVVSYLRKIHLALILDRHDDQTRRVLNLIAKMPEMEKQIITRKYIQTEAEYTRHQEIYRDLCISDGLYRKIRLSGLRKIHDDLTLRGISPD
;
A
#
# COMPACT_ATOMS: atom_id res chain seq x y z
N MET A 1 -10.84 16.66 1.42
CA MET A 1 -10.31 15.70 0.43
C MET A 1 -11.30 14.56 0.32
N PRO A 2 -11.82 14.22 -0.88
CA PRO A 2 -12.71 13.07 -1.00
C PRO A 2 -11.98 11.83 -0.52
N SER A 3 -12.65 10.88 0.12
CA SER A 3 -12.10 9.60 0.57
C SER A 3 -11.96 8.62 -0.59
N LEU A 4 -10.98 7.71 -0.56
CA LEU A 4 -10.93 6.58 -1.50
C LEU A 4 -12.20 5.74 -1.24
N ASP A 5 -12.95 5.39 -2.28
CA ASP A 5 -14.13 4.54 -2.09
C ASP A 5 -13.71 3.16 -1.57
N LYS A 6 -14.59 2.50 -0.79
CA LYS A 6 -14.29 1.23 -0.15
C LYS A 6 -13.93 0.13 -1.16
N ASP A 7 -14.55 0.12 -2.34
CA ASP A 7 -14.25 -0.90 -3.34
C ASP A 7 -12.91 -0.63 -4.03
N ALA A 8 -12.59 0.65 -4.29
CA ALA A 8 -11.27 1.05 -4.76
C ALA A 8 -10.17 0.68 -3.75
N GLU A 9 -10.40 0.91 -2.46
CA GLU A 9 -9.48 0.52 -1.40
C GLU A 9 -9.24 -1.00 -1.39
N LYS A 10 -10.30 -1.81 -1.43
CA LYS A 10 -10.21 -3.27 -1.46
C LYS A 10 -9.39 -3.77 -2.65
N ARG A 11 -9.63 -3.20 -3.84
CA ARG A 11 -8.90 -3.58 -5.05
C ARG A 11 -7.41 -3.30 -4.93
N VAL A 12 -7.03 -2.11 -4.46
CA VAL A 12 -5.61 -1.78 -4.23
C VAL A 12 -4.99 -2.70 -3.19
N VAL A 13 -5.67 -2.97 -2.08
CA VAL A 13 -5.16 -3.88 -1.03
C VAL A 13 -5.00 -5.30 -1.57
N SER A 14 -5.95 -5.79 -2.37
CA SER A 14 -5.85 -7.10 -3.03
C SER A 14 -4.64 -7.15 -3.96
N TYR A 15 -4.44 -6.11 -4.77
CA TYR A 15 -3.31 -6.00 -5.67
C TYR A 15 -1.96 -5.96 -4.93
N LEU A 16 -1.87 -5.21 -3.84
CA LEU A 16 -0.67 -5.18 -2.99
C LEU A 16 -0.38 -6.55 -2.34
N ARG A 17 -1.41 -7.33 -1.99
CA ARG A 17 -1.22 -8.72 -1.54
C ARG A 17 -0.67 -9.61 -2.66
N LYS A 18 -1.12 -9.44 -3.90
CA LYS A 18 -0.54 -10.15 -5.06
C LYS A 18 0.94 -9.82 -5.22
N ILE A 19 1.32 -8.54 -5.09
CA ILE A 19 2.72 -8.10 -5.09
C ILE A 19 3.50 -8.75 -3.94
N HIS A 20 2.98 -8.73 -2.72
CA HIS A 20 3.64 -9.35 -1.56
C HIS A 20 3.93 -10.85 -1.80
N LEU A 21 2.94 -11.59 -2.32
CA LEU A 21 3.13 -12.99 -2.70
C LEU A 21 4.17 -13.17 -3.80
N ALA A 22 4.17 -12.30 -4.82
CA ALA A 22 5.18 -12.32 -5.88
C ALA A 22 6.59 -12.10 -5.32
N LEU A 23 6.75 -11.17 -4.36
CA LEU A 23 8.03 -10.92 -3.68
C LEU A 23 8.50 -12.10 -2.83
N ILE A 24 7.60 -12.79 -2.12
CA ILE A 24 7.91 -14.02 -1.38
C ILE A 24 8.39 -15.12 -2.33
N LEU A 25 7.80 -15.21 -3.52
CA LEU A 25 8.13 -16.20 -4.54
C LEU A 25 9.31 -15.79 -5.44
N ASP A 26 10.01 -14.71 -5.12
CA ASP A 26 11.10 -14.10 -5.90
C ASP A 26 10.73 -13.81 -7.38
N ARG A 27 9.46 -13.48 -7.61
CA ARG A 27 8.93 -13.09 -8.92
C ARG A 27 8.91 -11.56 -9.02
N HIS A 28 9.69 -11.04 -9.96
CA HIS A 28 9.81 -9.60 -10.18
C HIS A 28 9.33 -9.22 -11.58
N ASP A 29 8.02 -9.11 -11.75
CA ASP A 29 7.46 -8.54 -12.98
C ASP A 29 7.58 -7.00 -13.00
N ASP A 30 7.42 -6.41 -14.19
CA ASP A 30 7.57 -4.96 -14.39
C ASP A 30 6.51 -4.13 -13.63
N GLN A 31 5.31 -4.68 -13.40
CA GLN A 31 4.28 -4.00 -12.63
C GLN A 31 4.64 -3.96 -11.14
N THR A 32 5.12 -5.08 -10.60
CA THR A 32 5.63 -5.17 -9.23
C THR A 32 6.75 -4.17 -8.99
N ARG A 33 7.77 -4.14 -9.85
CA ARG A 33 8.89 -3.18 -9.75
C ARG A 33 8.42 -1.74 -9.78
N ARG A 34 7.45 -1.44 -10.62
CA ARG A 34 6.90 -0.09 -10.76
C ARG A 34 6.15 0.37 -9.51
N VAL A 35 5.29 -0.48 -8.96
CA VAL A 35 4.55 -0.13 -7.74
C VAL A 35 5.51 0.07 -6.57
N LEU A 36 6.56 -0.76 -6.48
CA LEU A 36 7.64 -0.54 -5.51
C LEU A 36 8.37 0.79 -5.74
N ASN A 37 8.66 1.15 -6.99
CA ASN A 37 9.26 2.44 -7.33
C ASN A 37 8.34 3.63 -6.98
N LEU A 38 7.02 3.48 -7.12
CA LEU A 38 6.05 4.48 -6.69
C LEU A 38 6.09 4.63 -5.16
N ILE A 39 6.03 3.52 -4.43
CA ILE A 39 6.09 3.50 -2.96
C ILE A 39 7.39 4.14 -2.46
N ALA A 40 8.51 3.86 -3.11
CA ALA A 40 9.81 4.43 -2.76
C ALA A 40 9.87 5.97 -2.87
N LYS A 41 9.02 6.57 -3.71
CA LYS A 41 8.92 8.02 -3.94
C LYS A 41 7.81 8.69 -3.12
N MET A 42 7.07 7.95 -2.32
CA MET A 42 6.03 8.51 -1.46
C MET A 42 6.64 9.32 -0.31
N PRO A 43 5.88 10.28 0.26
CA PRO A 43 6.19 10.85 1.57
C PRO A 43 6.52 9.77 2.59
N GLU A 44 7.51 10.03 3.44
CA GLU A 44 8.12 9.02 4.31
C GLU A 44 7.10 8.24 5.17
N MET A 45 6.12 8.94 5.75
CA MET A 45 5.08 8.30 6.56
C MET A 45 4.16 7.38 5.73
N GLU A 46 3.83 7.77 4.49
CA GLU A 46 3.02 6.93 3.60
C GLU A 46 3.82 5.70 3.17
N LYS A 47 5.07 5.90 2.75
CA LYS A 47 6.00 4.82 2.39
C LYS A 47 6.11 3.82 3.53
N GLN A 48 6.41 4.25 4.75
CA GLN A 48 6.56 3.36 5.90
C GLN A 48 5.27 2.57 6.19
N ILE A 49 4.11 3.24 6.19
CA ILE A 49 2.83 2.58 6.45
C ILE A 49 2.51 1.54 5.37
N ILE A 50 2.67 1.90 4.10
CA ILE A 50 2.37 1.00 2.99
C ILE A 50 3.35 -0.18 2.96
N THR A 51 4.64 0.08 3.10
CA THR A 51 5.68 -0.94 3.09
C THR A 51 5.51 -1.94 4.23
N ARG A 52 5.34 -1.48 5.48
CA ARG A 52 5.16 -2.36 6.64
C ARG A 52 3.88 -3.18 6.57
N LYS A 53 2.78 -2.55 6.16
CA LYS A 53 1.47 -3.22 6.19
C LYS A 53 1.24 -4.18 5.02
N TYR A 54 1.88 -3.94 3.87
CA TYR A 54 1.52 -4.60 2.62
C TYR A 54 2.66 -5.21 1.83
N ILE A 55 3.92 -4.83 2.05
CA ILE A 55 5.03 -5.24 1.17
C ILE A 55 6.04 -6.13 1.89
N GLN A 56 6.45 -5.77 3.11
CA GLN A 56 7.43 -6.52 3.89
C GLN A 56 7.00 -7.96 4.11
N THR A 57 7.96 -8.87 4.26
CA THR A 57 7.73 -10.31 4.49
C THR A 57 6.77 -10.58 5.65
N GLU A 58 6.79 -9.74 6.69
CA GLU A 58 5.96 -9.86 7.88
C GLU A 58 4.60 -9.13 7.78
N ALA A 59 4.24 -8.62 6.59
CA ALA A 59 3.05 -7.80 6.37
C ALA A 59 1.73 -8.52 6.74
N GLU A 60 1.69 -9.85 6.58
CA GLU A 60 0.54 -10.67 6.97
C GLU A 60 0.31 -10.67 8.48
N TYR A 61 1.39 -10.70 9.27
CA TYR A 61 1.34 -10.76 10.73
C TYR A 61 1.29 -9.38 11.39
N THR A 62 1.77 -8.34 10.70
CA THR A 62 1.82 -6.97 11.23
C THR A 62 0.42 -6.35 11.33
N ARG A 63 -0.07 -6.06 12.53
CA ARG A 63 -1.38 -5.41 12.74
C ARG A 63 -1.28 -3.90 12.52
N HIS A 64 -2.38 -3.30 12.07
CA HIS A 64 -2.49 -1.83 11.94
C HIS A 64 -2.14 -1.09 13.24
N GLN A 65 -2.54 -1.67 14.39
CA GLN A 65 -2.27 -1.12 15.71
C GLN A 65 -0.79 -1.08 16.09
N GLU A 66 -0.03 -2.09 15.69
CA GLU A 66 1.41 -2.12 15.95
C GLU A 66 2.08 -0.98 15.19
N ILE A 67 1.71 -0.80 13.91
CA ILE A 67 2.28 0.25 13.06
C ILE A 67 2.03 1.65 13.62
N TYR A 68 0.79 2.01 13.97
CA TYR A 68 0.53 3.37 14.45
C TYR A 68 1.13 3.64 15.84
N ARG A 69 1.27 2.60 16.68
CA ARG A 69 1.96 2.71 17.98
C ARG A 69 3.45 2.92 17.78
N ASP A 70 4.09 2.14 16.92
CA ASP A 70 5.52 2.27 16.62
C ASP A 70 5.86 3.63 16.02
N LEU A 71 4.96 4.17 15.18
CA LEU A 71 5.11 5.49 14.58
C LEU A 71 4.71 6.64 15.52
N CYS A 72 4.24 6.34 16.74
CA CYS A 72 3.80 7.33 17.72
C CYS A 72 2.72 8.29 17.16
N ILE A 73 1.78 7.76 16.37
CA ILE A 73 0.66 8.52 15.80
C ILE A 73 -0.69 7.96 16.24
N SER A 74 -1.73 8.79 16.20
CA SER A 74 -3.10 8.33 16.48
C SER A 74 -3.63 7.45 15.34
N ASP A 75 -4.57 6.56 15.67
CA ASP A 75 -5.27 5.72 14.68
C ASP A 75 -5.93 6.57 13.57
N GLY A 76 -6.52 7.71 13.95
CA GLY A 76 -7.13 8.64 12.99
C GLY A 76 -6.12 9.25 12.01
N LEU A 77 -4.92 9.61 12.48
CA LEU A 77 -3.85 10.12 11.61
C LEU A 77 -3.28 8.99 10.74
N TYR A 78 -3.05 7.82 11.33
CA TYR A 78 -2.64 6.62 10.61
C TYR A 78 -3.58 6.30 9.44
N ARG A 79 -4.89 6.26 9.70
CA ARG A 79 -5.91 5.98 8.68
C ARG A 79 -5.86 7.00 7.54
N LYS A 80 -5.67 8.28 7.83
CA LYS A 80 -5.56 9.34 6.81
C LYS A 80 -4.33 9.14 5.93
N ILE A 81 -3.17 8.90 6.54
CA ILE A 81 -1.91 8.71 5.80
C ILE A 81 -1.97 7.42 4.97
N ARG A 82 -2.48 6.33 5.55
CA ARG A 82 -2.70 5.06 4.84
C ARG A 82 -3.58 5.25 3.61
N LEU A 83 -4.73 5.91 3.75
CA LEU A 83 -5.64 6.16 2.64
C LEU A 83 -5.03 7.06 1.57
N SER A 84 -4.20 8.04 1.97
CA SER A 84 -3.43 8.88 1.04
C SER A 84 -2.48 8.03 0.19
N GLY A 85 -1.71 7.13 0.82
CA GLY A 85 -0.80 6.22 0.12
C GLY A 85 -1.55 5.25 -0.82
N LEU A 86 -2.64 4.64 -0.35
CA LEU A 86 -3.46 3.73 -1.17
C LEU A 86 -4.10 4.44 -2.36
N ARG A 87 -4.51 5.71 -2.20
CA ARG A 87 -5.00 6.52 -3.31
C ARG A 87 -3.93 6.73 -4.38
N LYS A 88 -2.69 7.08 -4.00
CA LYS A 88 -1.62 7.30 -4.98
C LYS A 88 -1.36 6.05 -5.82
N ILE A 89 -1.48 4.87 -5.20
CA ILE A 89 -1.35 3.58 -5.90
C ILE A 89 -2.56 3.37 -6.81
N HIS A 90 -3.78 3.59 -6.32
CA HIS A 90 -5.00 3.53 -7.13
C HIS A 90 -4.90 4.40 -8.38
N ASP A 91 -4.46 5.65 -8.21
CA ASP A 91 -4.40 6.64 -9.28
C ASP A 91 -3.31 6.24 -10.31
N ASP A 92 -2.15 5.73 -9.89
CA ASP A 92 -1.14 5.21 -10.84
C ASP A 92 -1.64 3.99 -11.61
N LEU A 93 -2.39 3.08 -10.97
CA LEU A 93 -2.99 1.93 -11.65
C LEU A 93 -4.05 2.38 -12.67
N THR A 94 -4.94 3.30 -12.27
CA THR A 94 -6.05 3.80 -13.08
C THR A 94 -5.54 4.60 -14.29
N LEU A 95 -4.59 5.51 -14.08
CA LEU A 95 -3.99 6.32 -15.15
C LEU A 95 -3.39 5.48 -16.28
N ARG A 96 -3.13 4.21 -16.02
CA ARG A 96 -2.36 3.34 -16.90
C ARG A 96 -3.16 2.14 -17.38
N GLY A 97 -4.48 2.17 -17.17
CA GLY A 97 -5.41 1.14 -17.63
C GLY A 97 -5.21 -0.21 -16.96
N ILE A 98 -4.52 -0.26 -15.83
CA ILE A 98 -4.37 -1.49 -15.05
C ILE A 98 -5.58 -1.56 -14.12
N SER A 99 -6.57 -2.37 -14.48
CA SER A 99 -7.62 -2.73 -13.54
C SER A 99 -7.05 -3.68 -12.49
N PRO A 100 -7.05 -3.31 -11.20
CA PRO A 100 -6.84 -4.26 -10.12
C PRO A 100 -8.10 -5.16 -9.99
N ASP A 101 -8.32 -6.03 -10.98
CA ASP A 101 -9.22 -7.19 -10.90
C ASP A 101 -8.52 -8.34 -10.15
#